data_AF-A0A5B7JV35-F1
#
_entry.id   AF-A0A5B7JV35-F1
#
_cell.length_a   1.000
_cell.length_b   1.000
_cell.length_c   1.000
_cell.angle_alpha   90.00
_cell.angle_beta   90.00
_cell.angle_gamma   90.00
#
_symmetry.space_group_name_H-M   'P 1'
#
loop_
_entity.id
_entity.type
_entity.pdbx_description
1 polymer ?
#
loop_
_entity_poly.entity_id
_entity_poly.type
_entity_poly.pdbx_seq_one_letter_code
_entity_poly.pdbx_strand_id
1 'polypeptide(L)'
;MLEVLKHTTFTYQQGSIITRWRDNFRVDDLGSKVSGSSSWFLVETNYDLWNSPPFYDDRRSPAVRCLNEAGQGNASLSLLYNVLSTRPVMNKLTTYTSLMQVNEGHLEAWLRFCDDPCWPW
;
A
#
# COMPACT_ATOMS: atom_id res chain seq x y z
N MET A 1 2.38 3.82 2.23
CA MET A 1 1.42 3.29 3.24
C MET A 1 0.43 2.44 2.45
N LEU A 2 0.26 1.16 2.82
CA LEU A 2 -0.65 0.25 2.12
C LEU A 2 -1.88 0.07 3.01
N GLU A 3 -3.06 0.35 2.48
CA GLU A 3 -4.31 0.25 3.24
C GLU A 3 -5.25 -0.77 2.56
N VAL A 4 -5.69 -1.76 3.34
CA VAL A 4 -6.64 -2.80 2.92
C VAL A 4 -7.80 -2.76 3.89
N LEU A 5 -9.01 -2.53 3.37
CA LEU A 5 -10.21 -2.32 4.18
C LEU A 5 -11.04 -3.60 4.24
N LYS A 6 -11.28 -4.09 5.45
CA LYS A 6 -12.29 -5.14 5.71
C LYS A 6 -13.67 -4.48 5.82
N HIS A 7 -14.62 -5.00 5.06
CA HIS A 7 -15.98 -4.47 4.98
C HIS A 7 -16.73 -4.71 6.30
N THR A 8 -16.79 -3.70 7.17
CA THR A 8 -17.81 -3.62 8.24
C THR A 8 -18.99 -2.79 7.74
N THR A 9 -20.19 -3.21 8.10
CA THR A 9 -21.50 -2.70 7.66
C THR A 9 -21.69 -1.20 7.88
N PHE A 10 -21.25 -0.37 6.93
CA PHE A 10 -21.66 1.03 6.73
C PHE A 10 -21.52 1.38 5.24
N THR A 11 -22.47 2.17 4.72
CA THR A 11 -22.65 2.48 3.29
C THR A 11 -21.61 3.43 2.67
N TYR A 12 -20.48 3.68 3.34
CA TYR A 12 -19.40 4.52 2.82
C TYR A 12 -18.07 3.77 2.94
N GLN A 13 -17.38 3.59 1.80
CA GLN A 13 -16.02 3.09 1.78
C GLN A 13 -15.10 4.18 2.35
N GLN A 14 -14.38 3.89 3.43
CA GLN A 14 -13.52 4.85 4.13
C GLN A 14 -12.05 4.57 3.82
N GLY A 15 -11.52 5.19 2.75
CA GLY A 15 -10.11 5.12 2.39
C GLY A 15 -9.80 6.05 1.23
N SER A 16 -8.71 6.82 1.32
CA SER A 16 -8.32 7.80 0.31
C SER A 16 -6.82 8.05 0.31
N ILE A 17 -6.23 8.28 -0.87
CA ILE A 17 -4.89 8.84 -1.01
C ILE A 17 -5.03 10.33 -1.31
N ILE A 18 -4.35 11.17 -0.52
CA ILE A 18 -4.33 12.63 -0.71
C ILE A 18 -2.97 13.04 -1.29
N THR A 19 -2.93 13.34 -2.59
CA THR A 19 -1.74 13.91 -3.23
C THR A 19 -1.72 15.42 -2.99
N ARG A 20 -0.61 15.96 -2.50
CA ARG A 20 -0.50 17.34 -2.03
C ARG A 20 0.48 18.16 -2.85
N TRP A 21 0.10 19.42 -3.09
CA TRP A 21 0.98 20.50 -3.49
C TRP A 21 1.07 21.54 -2.35
N ARG A 22 1.95 22.53 -2.50
CA ARG A 22 2.14 23.58 -1.48
C ARG A 22 0.88 24.40 -1.22
N ASP A 23 0.05 24.57 -2.25
CA ASP A 23 -1.14 25.42 -2.29
C ASP A 23 -2.42 24.70 -2.73
N ASN A 24 -2.34 23.39 -3.02
CA ASN A 24 -3.48 22.62 -3.51
C ASN A 24 -3.39 21.13 -3.10
N PHE A 25 -4.43 20.36 -3.39
CA PHE A 25 -4.46 18.92 -3.18
C PHE A 25 -5.40 18.22 -4.17
N ARG A 26 -5.20 16.92 -4.31
CA ARG A 26 -6.07 15.99 -5.02
C ARG A 26 -6.35 14.80 -4.12
N VAL A 27 -7.60 14.34 -4.15
CA VAL A 27 -8.04 13.14 -3.41
C VAL A 27 -8.41 12.07 -4.42
N ASP A 28 -7.85 10.88 -4.22
CA ASP A 28 -8.23 9.67 -4.93
C ASP A 28 -8.79 8.68 -3.90
N ASP A 29 -10.11 8.53 -3.87
CA ASP A 29 -10.83 7.63 -2.96
C ASP A 29 -10.68 6.16 -3.37
N LEU A 30 -10.96 5.24 -2.45
CA LEU A 30 -11.06 3.81 -2.74
C LEU A 30 -12.00 3.56 -3.94
N GLY A 31 -11.55 2.74 -4.90
CA GLY A 31 -12.29 2.49 -6.14
C GLY A 31 -12.04 3.52 -7.25
N SER A 32 -11.22 4.55 -7.01
CA SER A 32 -10.79 5.48 -8.07
C SER A 32 -10.09 4.75 -9.21
N LYS A 33 -10.28 5.22 -10.46
CA LYS A 33 -9.66 4.63 -11.67
C LYS A 33 -8.21 5.09 -11.86
N VAL A 34 -7.35 4.76 -10.90
CA VAL A 34 -5.92 5.08 -10.92
C VAL A 34 -5.08 3.83 -10.65
N SER A 35 -3.80 3.85 -11.06
CA SER A 35 -2.96 2.63 -11.12
C SER A 35 -2.72 1.92 -9.79
N GLY A 36 -2.75 2.65 -8.67
CA GLY A 36 -2.60 2.11 -7.32
C GLY A 36 -3.92 1.74 -6.62
N SER A 37 -5.05 1.76 -7.33
CA SER A 37 -6.37 1.62 -6.73
C SER A 37 -7.13 0.42 -7.28
N SER A 38 -7.91 -0.22 -6.40
CA SER A 38 -8.93 -1.20 -6.77
C SER A 38 -10.21 -0.92 -5.97
N SER A 39 -11.21 -1.79 -6.09
CA SER A 39 -12.43 -1.71 -5.28
C SER A 39 -12.20 -1.99 -3.78
N TRP A 40 -11.02 -2.45 -3.35
CA TRP A 40 -10.79 -2.89 -1.97
C TRP A 40 -9.40 -2.57 -1.38
N PHE A 41 -8.51 -1.97 -2.16
CA PHE A 41 -7.23 -1.45 -1.66
C PHE A 41 -6.81 -0.15 -2.34
N LEU A 42 -5.92 0.56 -1.66
CA LEU A 42 -5.14 1.68 -2.18
C LEU A 42 -3.65 1.45 -1.92
N VAL A 43 -2.82 1.72 -2.92
CA VAL A 43 -1.36 1.59 -2.89
C VAL A 43 -0.73 2.91 -3.30
N GLU A 44 -0.09 3.58 -2.34
CA GLU A 44 0.76 4.75 -2.58
C GLU A 44 2.22 4.44 -2.26
N THR A 45 3.13 4.91 -3.11
CA THR A 45 4.58 4.83 -2.94
C THR A 45 5.16 6.23 -2.83
N ASN A 46 5.77 6.75 -3.90
CA ASN A 46 6.41 8.07 -3.94
C ASN A 46 6.13 8.83 -5.25
N TYR A 47 5.13 8.41 -6.03
CA TYR A 47 4.86 8.92 -7.37
C TYR A 47 3.36 9.05 -7.60
N ASP A 48 2.96 10.11 -8.29
CA ASP A 48 1.55 10.36 -8.63
C ASP A 48 0.86 9.12 -9.23
N LEU A 49 -0.36 8.84 -8.77
CA LEU A 49 -1.13 7.66 -9.18
C LEU A 49 -1.55 7.65 -10.67
N TRP A 50 -1.59 8.83 -11.30
CA TRP A 50 -1.91 9.03 -12.72
C TRP A 50 -0.70 8.99 -13.65
N ASN A 51 0.51 8.86 -13.10
CA ASN A 51 1.75 8.70 -13.86
C ASN A 51 2.27 7.27 -13.72
N SER A 52 3.01 6.78 -14.71
CA SER A 52 3.75 5.52 -14.59
C SER A 52 4.89 5.67 -13.56
N PRO A 53 5.21 4.61 -12.79
CA PRO A 53 6.40 4.62 -11.93
C PRO A 53 7.66 4.78 -12.77
N PRO A 54 8.73 5.39 -12.23
CA PRO A 54 10.01 5.42 -12.92
C PRO A 54 10.57 4.00 -13.08
N PHE A 55 11.24 3.74 -14.21
CA PHE A 55 11.72 2.39 -14.55
C PHE A 55 12.68 1.78 -13.52
N TYR A 56 13.38 2.62 -12.74
CA TYR A 56 14.34 2.17 -11.73
C TYR A 56 13.71 1.88 -10.37
N ASP A 57 12.53 2.43 -10.06
CA ASP A 57 11.83 2.24 -8.78
C ASP A 57 10.32 2.06 -9.03
N ASP A 58 9.95 0.83 -9.35
CA ASP A 58 8.56 0.41 -9.42
C ASP A 58 8.22 -0.56 -8.27
N ARG A 59 7.93 0.01 -7.10
CA ARG A 59 7.38 -0.72 -5.95
C ARG A 59 5.85 -0.83 -5.99
N ARG A 60 5.17 0.00 -6.78
CA ARG A 60 3.70 0.02 -6.85
C ARG A 60 3.16 -1.20 -7.58
N SER A 61 3.70 -1.51 -8.76
CA SER A 61 3.27 -2.66 -9.55
C SER A 61 3.39 -4.00 -8.81
N PRO A 62 4.50 -4.35 -8.13
CA PRO A 62 4.58 -5.60 -7.37
C PRO A 62 3.62 -5.63 -6.19
N ALA A 63 3.41 -4.52 -5.48
CA ALA A 63 2.46 -4.45 -4.38
C ALA A 63 1.01 -4.66 -4.86
N VAL A 64 0.60 -3.96 -5.92
CA VAL A 64 -0.71 -4.12 -6.57
C VAL A 64 -0.89 -5.55 -7.09
N ARG A 65 0.14 -6.14 -7.70
CA ARG A 65 0.11 -7.52 -8.16
C ARG A 65 -0.13 -8.50 -7.01
N CYS A 66 0.64 -8.41 -5.92
CA CYS A 66 0.47 -9.30 -4.77
C CYS A 66 -0.92 -9.17 -4.14
N LEU A 67 -1.46 -7.95 -4.04
CA LEU A 67 -2.82 -7.74 -3.56
C LEU A 67 -3.86 -8.37 -4.51
N ASN A 68 -3.76 -8.11 -5.81
CA ASN A 68 -4.66 -8.68 -6.81
C ASN A 68 -4.65 -10.21 -6.83
N GLU A 69 -3.46 -10.83 -6.75
CA GLU A 69 -3.30 -12.28 -6.71
C GLU A 69 -3.91 -12.89 -5.43
N ALA A 70 -3.81 -12.21 -4.28
CA ALA A 70 -4.41 -12.65 -3.04
C ALA A 70 -5.94 -12.50 -3.03
N GLY A 71 -6.45 -11.38 -3.56
CA GLY A 71 -7.87 -11.06 -3.60
C GLY A 71 -8.48 -10.63 -2.26
N GLN A 72 -9.61 -9.93 -2.33
CA GLN A 72 -10.25 -9.29 -1.16
C GLN A 72 -10.65 -10.29 -0.06
N GLY A 73 -11.02 -11.53 -0.42
CA GLY A 73 -11.40 -12.55 0.56
C GLY A 73 -10.27 -12.93 1.54
N ASN A 74 -9.01 -12.65 1.18
CA ASN A 74 -7.82 -12.91 2.00
C ASN A 74 -7.29 -11.65 2.71
N ALA A 75 -8.02 -10.54 2.64
CA ALA A 75 -7.67 -9.28 3.32
C ALA A 75 -7.39 -9.53 4.80
N SER A 76 -6.16 -9.25 5.24
CA SER A 76 -5.71 -9.46 6.61
C SER A 76 -4.42 -8.69 6.89
N LEU A 77 -4.10 -8.47 8.17
CA LEU A 77 -2.81 -7.90 8.56
C LEU A 77 -1.64 -8.78 8.10
N SER A 78 -1.79 -10.11 8.13
CA SER A 78 -0.77 -11.02 7.60
C SER A 78 -0.55 -10.87 6.09
N LEU A 79 -1.63 -10.69 5.31
CA LEU A 79 -1.50 -10.40 3.88
C LEU A 79 -0.74 -9.08 3.66
N LEU A 80 -1.11 -8.02 4.38
CA LEU A 80 -0.42 -6.73 4.31
C LEU A 80 1.07 -6.88 4.65
N TYR A 81 1.40 -7.63 5.70
CA TYR A 81 2.78 -7.91 6.08
C TYR A 81 3.53 -8.60 4.94
N ASN A 82 2.93 -9.62 4.32
CA ASN A 82 3.53 -10.36 3.23
C ASN A 82 3.77 -9.45 2.01
N VAL A 83 2.80 -8.64 1.61
CA VAL A 83 2.94 -7.66 0.51
C VAL A 83 4.09 -6.69 0.80
N LEU A 84 4.14 -6.13 2.02
CA LEU A 84 5.20 -5.21 2.46
C LEU A 84 6.55 -5.89 2.67
N SER A 85 6.62 -7.22 2.63
CA SER A 85 7.85 -8.02 2.75
C SER A 85 8.37 -8.52 1.40
N THR A 86 7.58 -8.39 0.32
CA THR A 86 7.97 -8.79 -1.03
C THR A 86 8.99 -7.80 -1.60
N ARG A 87 10.08 -8.29 -2.19
CA ARG A 87 11.05 -7.43 -2.91
C ARG A 87 10.48 -7.05 -4.29
N PRO A 88 10.58 -5.79 -4.76
CA PRO A 88 11.29 -4.65 -4.16
C PRO A 88 10.46 -3.78 -3.21
N VAL A 89 9.20 -4.12 -2.87
CA VAL A 89 8.39 -3.35 -1.90
C VAL A 89 9.13 -3.20 -0.57
N MET A 90 9.73 -4.29 -0.07
CA MET A 90 10.80 -4.26 0.90
C MET A 90 12.16 -4.17 0.18
N ASN A 91 12.97 -3.21 0.61
CA ASN A 91 14.27 -2.91 0.03
C ASN A 91 15.30 -2.54 1.12
N LYS A 92 16.53 -2.20 0.73
CA LYS A 92 17.62 -1.79 1.65
C LYS A 92 17.30 -0.54 2.48
N LEU A 93 16.40 0.32 2.01
CA LEU A 93 15.99 1.55 2.72
C LEU A 93 14.84 1.31 3.70
N THR A 94 14.24 0.11 3.69
CA THR A 94 13.12 -0.21 4.59
C THR A 94 13.63 -0.31 6.02
N THR A 95 13.31 0.68 6.85
CA THR A 95 13.73 0.72 8.26
C THR A 95 12.78 -0.07 9.17
N TYR A 96 11.48 0.08 8.96
CA TYR A 96 10.45 -0.62 9.70
C TYR A 96 9.20 -0.85 8.85
N THR A 97 8.38 -1.83 9.23
CA THR A 97 7.03 -2.03 8.71
C THR A 97 6.06 -1.81 9.85
N SER A 98 4.96 -1.10 9.61
CA SER A 98 3.88 -0.95 10.60
C SER A 98 2.54 -1.34 9.99
N LEU A 99 1.71 -1.98 10.81
CA LEU A 99 0.38 -2.44 10.46
C LEU A 99 -0.62 -1.91 11.49
N MET A 100 -1.78 -1.50 11.00
CA MET A 100 -2.81 -0.84 11.79
C MET A 100 -4.18 -1.41 11.43
N GLN A 101 -5.04 -1.56 12.43
CA GLN A 101 -6.45 -1.86 12.26
C GLN A 101 -7.28 -1.03 13.25
N VAL A 102 -7.93 0.01 12.72
CA VAL A 102 -8.55 1.09 13.52
C VAL A 102 -9.70 0.59 14.40
N ASN A 103 -10.60 -0.23 13.85
CA ASN A 103 -11.78 -0.71 14.56
C ASN A 103 -11.44 -1.62 15.76
N GLU A 104 -10.26 -2.24 15.77
CA GLU A 104 -9.75 -3.07 16.86
C GLU A 104 -8.73 -2.33 17.75
N GLY A 105 -8.36 -1.10 17.41
CA GLY A 105 -7.30 -0.35 18.10
C GLY A 105 -5.93 -1.01 18.00
N HIS A 106 -5.70 -1.85 16.97
CA HIS A 106 -4.49 -2.62 16.80
C HIS A 106 -3.42 -1.81 16.06
N LEU A 107 -2.20 -1.79 16.59
CA LEU A 107 -1.01 -1.18 16.00
C LEU A 107 0.21 -2.03 16.34
N GLU A 108 0.94 -2.47 15.32
CA GLU A 108 2.21 -3.18 15.47
C GLU A 108 3.26 -2.61 14.52
N ALA A 109 4.54 -2.76 14.89
CA ALA A 109 5.67 -2.35 14.06
C ALA A 109 6.89 -3.26 14.27
N TRP A 110 7.62 -3.51 13.19
CA TRP A 110 8.83 -4.35 13.17
C TRP A 110 9.98 -3.62 12.48
N LEU A 111 11.16 -3.64 13.08
CA LEU A 111 12.39 -3.29 12.38
C LEU A 111 12.61 -4.26 11.23
N ARG A 112 13.04 -3.76 10.08
CA ARG A 112 13.25 -4.56 8.87
C ARG A 112 14.71 -4.54 8.47
N PHE A 113 15.16 -5.67 7.95
CA PHE A 113 16.48 -5.84 7.37
C PHE A 113 16.30 -6.59 6.06
N CYS A 114 17.02 -6.18 5.02
CA CYS A 114 16.96 -6.81 3.72
C CYS A 114 18.34 -7.35 3.34
N ASP A 115 18.57 -8.62 3.64
CA ASP A 115 19.83 -9.31 3.35
C ASP A 115 20.07 -9.45 1.86
N ASP A 116 21.35 -9.44 1.47
CA ASP A 116 21.73 -9.53 0.07
C ASP A 116 21.36 -10.91 -0.54
N PRO A 117 20.91 -10.93 -1.82
CA PRO A 117 20.77 -9.79 -2.73
C PRO A 117 19.45 -9.02 -2.52
N CYS A 118 19.50 -7.70 -2.28
CA CYS A 118 18.30 -6.87 -2.11
C CYS A 118 18.36 -5.58 -2.93
N TRP A 119 17.18 -5.09 -3.36
CA TRP A 119 17.08 -3.86 -4.14
C TRP A 119 17.52 -2.65 -3.29
N PRO A 120 18.34 -1.74 -3.83
CA PRO A 120 18.93 -0.64 -3.07
C PRO A 120 17.99 0.52 -2.75
N TRP A 121 16.84 0.67 -3.42
CA TRP A 121 15.91 1.80 -3.23
C TRP A 121 14.43 1.44 -3.38
#